data_AF-A0A7S0QT50-F1
#
_entry.id   AF-A0A7S0QT50-F1
#
_cell.length_a   1.000
_cell.length_b   1.000
_cell.length_c   1.000
_cell.angle_alpha   90.00
_cell.angle_beta   90.00
_cell.angle_gamma   90.00
#
_symmetry.space_group_name_H-M   'P 1'
#
loop_
_entity.id
_entity.type
_entity.pdbx_description
1 polymer ?
#
loop_
_entity_poly.entity_id
_entity_poly.type
_entity_poly.pdbx_seq_one_letter_code
_entity_poly.pdbx_strand_id
1 'polypeptide(L)'
;SAAASMDADTFREVMSTLGLPPWAAERDTERPGWANQVIETLWPYLDKATSEAIRVNVDPILEEYRPSIFSSIKFDKLEFGDVPATVEGVKVYDTGSEGSIEADLSVVWAGNPDVILGVRAAGDTVLVPVAVTELQVSGTVRLIFKPLLPVFPLFGAIEISLASKPEVDFDLRVIGSDITLVPGAAPALRTFLKDIL
;
A
#
# COMPACT_ATOMS: atom_id res chain seq x y z
N SER A 1 0.96 -38.04 -32.71
CA SER A 1 -0.06 -37.40 -31.85
C SER A 1 0.49 -36.05 -31.46
N ALA A 2 -0.01 -34.97 -32.07
CA ALA A 2 0.47 -33.62 -31.86
C ALA A 2 -0.15 -33.08 -30.56
N ALA A 3 0.65 -32.94 -29.49
CA ALA A 3 0.23 -32.20 -28.32
C ALA A 3 0.18 -30.72 -28.72
N ALA A 4 -1.02 -30.14 -28.73
CA ALA A 4 -1.21 -28.73 -29.01
C ALA A 4 -0.48 -27.92 -27.93
N SER A 5 0.54 -27.16 -28.33
CA SER A 5 1.08 -26.11 -27.47
C SER A 5 0.01 -25.03 -27.36
N MET A 6 -0.66 -24.96 -26.21
CA MET A 6 -1.60 -23.89 -25.95
C MET A 6 -0.80 -22.58 -25.86
N ASP A 7 -1.19 -21.58 -26.65
CA ASP A 7 -0.55 -20.27 -26.63
C ASP A 7 -0.82 -19.55 -25.30
N ALA A 8 0.07 -18.61 -24.96
CA ALA A 8 0.06 -17.94 -23.66
C ALA A 8 -1.20 -17.08 -23.45
N ASP A 9 -1.80 -16.58 -24.52
CA ASP A 9 -2.98 -15.71 -24.46
C ASP A 9 -4.25 -16.53 -24.20
N THR A 10 -4.39 -17.69 -24.87
CA THR A 10 -5.44 -18.67 -24.60
C THR A 10 -5.32 -19.23 -23.18
N PHE A 11 -4.11 -19.46 -22.68
CA PHE A 11 -3.91 -19.87 -21.28
C PHE A 11 -4.34 -18.77 -20.30
N ARG A 12 -3.99 -17.50 -20.54
CA ARG A 12 -4.43 -16.37 -19.70
C ARG A 12 -5.95 -16.22 -19.67
N GLU A 13 -6.62 -16.38 -20.82
CA GLU A 13 -8.07 -16.29 -20.92
C GLU A 13 -8.75 -17.40 -20.11
N VAL A 14 -8.28 -18.64 -20.24
CA VAL A 14 -8.80 -19.78 -19.45
C VAL A 14 -8.60 -19.58 -17.95
N MET A 15 -7.43 -19.08 -17.53
CA MET A 15 -7.12 -18.86 -16.12
C MET A 15 -7.96 -17.73 -15.51
N SER A 16 -8.20 -16.66 -16.26
CA SER A 16 -9.14 -15.57 -15.89
C SER A 16 -10.57 -16.07 -15.75
N THR A 17 -11.02 -16.94 -16.68
CA THR A 17 -12.37 -17.54 -16.66
C THR A 17 -12.60 -18.44 -15.44
N LEU A 18 -11.53 -19.05 -14.91
CA LEU A 18 -11.56 -19.87 -13.70
C LEU A 18 -11.50 -19.04 -12.40
N GLY A 19 -11.47 -17.71 -12.49
CA GLY A 19 -11.36 -16.82 -11.33
C GLY A 19 -10.03 -16.94 -10.61
N LEU A 20 -9.00 -17.47 -11.29
CA LEU A 20 -7.67 -17.60 -10.72
C LEU A 20 -6.95 -16.25 -10.82
N PRO A 21 -6.25 -15.84 -9.76
CA PRO A 21 -5.52 -14.58 -9.77
C PRO A 21 -4.43 -14.58 -10.85
N PRO A 22 -4.06 -13.41 -11.42
CA PRO A 22 -3.17 -13.29 -12.59
C PRO A 22 -1.83 -14.03 -12.45
N TRP A 23 -1.31 -14.14 -11.23
CA TRP A 23 -0.07 -14.89 -10.93
C TRP A 23 -0.16 -16.39 -11.21
N ALA A 24 -1.36 -16.99 -11.24
CA ALA A 24 -1.51 -18.39 -11.59
C ALA A 24 -1.24 -18.64 -13.09
N ALA A 25 -1.38 -17.60 -13.92
CA ALA A 25 -1.09 -17.65 -15.34
C ALA A 25 0.38 -17.31 -15.68
N GLU A 26 1.09 -16.60 -14.79
CA GLU A 26 2.49 -16.20 -14.98
C GLU A 26 3.44 -17.23 -14.34
N ARG A 27 4.08 -18.05 -15.18
CA ARG A 27 5.04 -19.08 -14.74
C ARG A 27 6.33 -18.52 -14.12
N ASP A 28 6.53 -17.21 -14.13
CA ASP A 28 7.74 -16.52 -13.66
C ASP A 28 7.60 -15.93 -12.25
N THR A 29 6.48 -16.17 -11.56
CA THR A 29 6.24 -15.66 -10.20
C THR A 29 6.66 -16.69 -9.16
N GLU A 30 7.86 -16.53 -8.57
CA GLU A 30 8.27 -17.33 -7.42
C GLU A 30 7.49 -16.92 -6.16
N ARG A 31 7.10 -17.89 -5.31
CA ARG A 31 6.61 -17.65 -3.94
C ARG A 31 7.82 -17.51 -3.01
N PRO A 32 8.25 -16.30 -2.64
CA PRO A 32 9.56 -16.10 -2.07
C PRO A 32 9.47 -16.24 -0.54
N GLY A 33 9.49 -17.49 -0.05
CA GLY A 33 9.50 -17.75 1.40
C GLY A 33 10.61 -17.00 2.14
N TRP A 34 11.77 -16.80 1.49
CA TRP A 34 12.88 -16.02 2.03
C TRP A 34 12.58 -14.51 2.13
N ALA A 35 11.85 -13.93 1.17
CA ALA A 35 11.53 -12.50 1.19
C ALA A 35 10.54 -12.19 2.32
N ASN A 36 9.58 -13.09 2.55
CA ASN A 36 8.65 -12.99 3.67
C ASN A 36 9.37 -13.08 5.02
N GLN A 37 10.37 -13.96 5.17
CA GLN A 37 11.20 -14.01 6.38
C GLN A 37 11.99 -12.72 6.63
N VAL A 38 12.49 -12.09 5.56
CA VAL A 38 13.16 -10.78 5.65
C VAL A 38 12.16 -9.72 6.09
N ILE A 39 10.98 -9.66 5.49
CA ILE A 39 9.94 -8.68 5.87
C ILE A 39 9.47 -8.89 7.30
N GLU A 40 9.23 -10.13 7.73
CA GLU A 40 8.89 -10.46 9.13
C GLU A 40 9.93 -9.89 10.11
N THR A 41 11.21 -10.05 9.80
CA THR A 41 12.30 -9.56 10.64
C THR A 41 12.39 -8.03 10.64
N LEU A 42 12.15 -7.41 9.48
CA LEU A 42 12.23 -5.95 9.31
C LEU A 42 10.94 -5.22 9.70
N TRP A 43 9.84 -5.95 9.94
CA TRP A 43 8.51 -5.38 10.07
C TRP A 43 8.40 -4.25 11.11
N PRO A 44 8.94 -4.36 12.33
CA PRO A 44 8.84 -3.29 13.32
C PRO A 44 9.52 -1.98 12.86
N TYR A 45 10.55 -2.09 12.01
CA TYR A 45 11.25 -0.94 11.43
C TYR A 45 10.47 -0.38 10.24
N LEU A 46 9.91 -1.26 9.40
CA LEU A 46 9.08 -0.88 8.26
C LEU A 46 7.79 -0.18 8.69
N ASP A 47 7.11 -0.68 9.72
CA ASP A 47 5.92 -0.06 10.29
C ASP A 47 6.22 1.39 10.69
N LYS A 48 7.26 1.59 11.50
CA LYS A 48 7.64 2.94 11.96
C LYS A 48 8.03 3.86 10.80
N ALA A 49 8.89 3.41 9.90
CA ALA A 49 9.39 4.23 8.80
C ALA A 49 8.27 4.59 7.81
N THR A 50 7.43 3.61 7.46
CA THR A 50 6.28 3.82 6.56
C THR A 50 5.26 4.75 7.21
N SER A 51 4.97 4.57 8.50
CA SER A 51 4.05 5.44 9.24
C SER A 51 4.53 6.90 9.30
N GLU A 52 5.83 7.14 9.52
CA GLU A 52 6.38 8.50 9.46
C GLU A 52 6.35 9.07 8.03
N ALA A 53 6.71 8.28 7.03
CA ALA A 53 6.65 8.71 5.64
C ALA A 53 5.22 9.09 5.22
N ILE A 54 4.22 8.30 5.61
CA ILE A 54 2.81 8.60 5.33
C ILE A 54 2.39 9.90 6.03
N ARG A 55 2.69 10.09 7.32
CA ARG A 55 2.36 11.35 8.02
C ARG A 55 2.95 12.57 7.30
N VAL A 56 4.24 12.52 6.98
CA VAL A 56 4.94 13.65 6.32
C VAL A 56 4.34 13.99 4.96
N ASN A 57 3.89 13.00 4.19
CA ASN A 57 3.38 13.22 2.83
C ASN A 57 1.86 13.41 2.76
N VAL A 58 1.09 12.77 3.65
CA VAL A 58 -0.38 12.71 3.59
C VAL A 58 -1.04 13.73 4.52
N ASP A 59 -0.49 14.03 5.71
CA ASP A 59 -1.07 15.09 6.56
C ASP A 59 -1.19 16.44 5.83
N PRO A 60 -0.20 16.90 5.04
CA PRO A 60 -0.35 18.14 4.26
C PRO A 60 -1.50 18.09 3.25
N ILE A 61 -1.71 16.94 2.60
CA ILE A 61 -2.80 16.74 1.62
C ILE A 61 -4.15 16.75 2.33
N LEU A 62 -4.24 16.08 3.50
CA LEU A 62 -5.45 16.06 4.31
C LEU A 62 -5.85 17.45 4.78
N GLU A 63 -4.88 18.30 5.13
CA GLU A 63 -5.12 19.70 5.50
C GLU A 63 -5.47 20.60 4.31
N GLU A 64 -4.77 20.44 3.17
CA GLU A 64 -4.98 21.28 1.98
C GLU A 64 -6.38 21.11 1.38
N TYR A 65 -6.84 19.86 1.25
CA TYR A 65 -8.11 19.56 0.59
C TYR A 65 -9.28 19.45 1.57
N ARG A 66 -9.03 19.64 2.87
CA ARG A 66 -10.02 19.46 3.93
C ARG A 66 -11.35 20.16 3.63
N PRO A 67 -12.51 19.51 3.83
CA PRO A 67 -13.79 20.18 3.71
C PRO A 67 -13.90 21.37 4.68
N SER A 68 -14.65 22.41 4.33
CA SER A 68 -14.72 23.64 5.14
C SER A 68 -15.47 23.51 6.48
N ILE A 69 -16.23 22.43 6.71
CA ILE A 69 -16.96 22.12 7.96
C ILE A 69 -16.03 21.88 9.18
N PHE A 70 -14.75 22.02 8.96
CA PHE A 70 -13.79 21.07 9.45
C PHE A 70 -12.49 21.89 9.58
N SER A 71 -11.98 22.00 10.81
CA SER A 71 -10.85 22.86 11.20
C SER A 71 -9.46 22.21 11.05
N SER A 72 -9.30 20.90 11.35
CA SER A 72 -8.10 20.10 10.98
C SER A 72 -8.38 18.60 10.76
N ILE A 73 -7.59 17.93 9.89
CA ILE A 73 -7.52 16.46 9.74
C ILE A 73 -6.05 16.07 9.75
N LYS A 74 -5.68 15.22 10.69
CA LYS A 74 -4.35 14.62 10.74
C LYS A 74 -4.37 13.23 11.34
N PHE A 75 -3.31 12.47 11.14
CA PHE A 75 -3.11 11.24 11.87
C PHE A 75 -2.72 11.53 13.33
N ASP A 76 -3.62 11.25 14.27
CA ASP A 76 -3.30 11.21 15.71
C ASP A 76 -2.57 9.90 16.05
N LYS A 77 -2.94 8.80 15.38
CA LYS A 77 -2.26 7.50 15.43
C LYS A 77 -2.22 6.87 14.04
N LEU A 78 -1.10 6.21 13.73
CA LEU A 78 -0.88 5.48 12.48
C LEU A 78 0.21 4.45 12.78
N GLU A 79 -0.21 3.20 12.91
CA GLU A 79 0.61 2.00 13.12
C GLU A 79 -0.05 0.87 12.32
N PHE A 80 0.75 0.07 11.61
CA PHE A 80 0.28 -1.09 10.85
C PHE A 80 0.16 -2.35 11.71
N GLY A 81 0.55 -2.30 12.98
CA GLY A 81 0.41 -3.43 13.91
C GLY A 81 1.52 -4.48 13.78
N ASP A 82 1.28 -5.68 14.29
CA ASP A 82 2.28 -6.75 14.40
C ASP A 82 2.21 -7.80 13.28
N VAL A 83 1.18 -7.73 12.42
CA VAL A 83 1.04 -8.62 11.26
C VAL A 83 1.79 -8.04 10.05
N PRO A 84 2.84 -8.72 9.56
CA PRO A 84 3.66 -8.23 8.47
C PRO A 84 3.01 -8.35 7.09
N ALA A 85 3.46 -7.50 6.16
CA ALA A 85 3.10 -7.62 4.76
C ALA A 85 3.70 -8.89 4.15
N THR A 86 3.02 -9.45 3.15
CA THR A 86 3.44 -10.65 2.44
C THR A 86 3.77 -10.29 1.00
N VAL A 87 4.93 -10.76 0.54
CA VAL A 87 5.27 -10.80 -0.89
C VAL A 87 4.69 -12.07 -1.48
N GLU A 88 3.74 -11.90 -2.39
CA GLU A 88 3.11 -13.01 -3.12
C GLU A 88 3.88 -13.39 -4.37
N GLY A 89 4.68 -12.48 -4.91
CA GLY A 89 5.39 -12.65 -6.15
C GLY A 89 6.58 -11.73 -6.32
N VAL A 90 7.61 -12.21 -7.01
CA VAL A 90 8.77 -11.43 -7.41
C VAL A 90 9.02 -11.63 -8.90
N LYS A 91 9.26 -10.53 -9.62
CA LYS A 91 9.62 -10.53 -11.03
C LYS A 91 10.82 -9.65 -11.24
N VAL A 92 11.89 -10.22 -11.80
CA VAL A 92 13.16 -9.52 -12.05
C VAL A 92 13.29 -9.25 -13.54
N TYR A 93 13.68 -8.03 -13.88
CA TYR A 93 13.94 -7.59 -15.23
C TYR A 93 15.42 -7.24 -15.36
N ASP A 94 16.08 -7.83 -16.36
CA ASP A 94 17.42 -7.45 -16.77
C ASP A 94 17.32 -6.38 -17.86
N THR A 95 17.60 -5.15 -17.48
CA THR A 95 17.68 -3.98 -18.37
C THR A 95 19.11 -3.82 -18.88
N GLY A 96 19.75 -4.90 -19.33
CA GLY A 96 21.18 -4.99 -19.66
C GLY A 96 21.76 -3.92 -20.60
N SER A 97 20.94 -3.20 -21.37
CA SER A 97 21.38 -2.02 -22.14
C SER A 97 21.53 -0.73 -21.32
N GLU A 98 20.88 -0.66 -20.16
CA GLU A 98 20.80 0.51 -19.27
C GLU A 98 21.70 0.38 -18.02
N GLY A 99 22.32 -0.78 -17.81
CA GLY A 99 23.19 -1.01 -16.65
C GLY A 99 22.44 -0.91 -15.32
N SER A 100 21.22 -1.45 -15.28
CA SER A 100 20.36 -1.54 -14.10
C SER A 100 19.75 -2.94 -13.97
N ILE A 101 19.32 -3.28 -12.76
CA ILE A 101 18.44 -4.43 -12.50
C ILE A 101 17.18 -3.88 -11.86
N GLU A 102 16.01 -4.29 -12.35
CA GLU A 102 14.72 -3.95 -11.75
C GLU A 102 14.09 -5.21 -11.14
N ALA A 103 13.47 -5.08 -9.98
CA ALA A 103 12.70 -6.14 -9.34
C ALA A 103 11.36 -5.59 -8.87
N ASP A 104 10.28 -6.16 -9.38
CA ASP A 104 8.91 -5.90 -8.94
C ASP A 104 8.50 -6.94 -7.89
N LEU A 105 8.07 -6.48 -6.72
CA LEU A 105 7.54 -7.29 -5.63
C LEU A 105 6.05 -7.04 -5.51
N SER A 106 5.23 -8.05 -5.76
CA SER A 106 3.80 -8.01 -5.51
C SER A 106 3.56 -8.20 -4.02
N VAL A 107 3.12 -7.14 -3.34
CA VAL A 107 2.95 -7.08 -1.90
C VAL A 107 1.47 -6.97 -1.57
N VAL A 108 1.03 -7.77 -0.60
CA VAL A 108 -0.30 -7.68 0.01
C VAL A 108 -0.15 -7.53 1.51
N TRP A 109 -1.03 -6.75 2.12
CA TRP A 109 -1.09 -6.58 3.55
C TRP A 109 -2.54 -6.44 4.01
N ALA A 110 -2.90 -7.26 4.99
CA ALA A 110 -4.18 -7.24 5.68
C ALA A 110 -3.92 -7.63 7.14
N GLY A 111 -3.56 -6.63 7.93
CA GLY A 111 -3.12 -6.81 9.32
C GLY A 111 -4.11 -6.25 10.34
N ASN A 112 -3.57 -5.88 11.50
CA ASN A 112 -4.28 -5.31 12.63
C ASN A 112 -3.80 -3.88 12.92
N PRO A 113 -4.09 -2.94 12.02
CA PRO A 113 -3.61 -1.58 12.19
C PRO A 113 -4.30 -0.87 13.35
N ASP A 114 -3.61 0.14 13.88
CA ASP A 114 -4.19 1.12 14.80
C ASP A 114 -4.00 2.51 14.20
N VAL A 115 -4.99 2.93 13.42
CA VAL A 115 -5.01 4.22 12.74
C VAL A 115 -6.17 5.05 13.26
N ILE A 116 -5.84 6.23 13.78
CA ILE A 116 -6.80 7.20 14.30
C ILE A 116 -6.53 8.54 13.62
N LEU A 117 -7.53 9.03 12.91
CA LEU A 117 -7.58 10.38 12.40
C LEU A 117 -8.17 11.31 13.46
N GLY A 118 -7.42 12.33 13.84
CA GLY A 118 -7.88 13.43 14.66
C GLY A 118 -8.58 14.46 13.78
N VAL A 119 -9.92 14.52 13.85
CA VAL A 119 -10.71 15.48 13.08
C VAL A 119 -11.28 16.53 14.01
N ARG A 120 -10.96 17.82 13.79
CA ARG A 120 -11.50 18.92 14.61
C ARG A 120 -12.52 19.76 13.86
N ALA A 121 -13.65 20.09 14.47
CA ALA A 121 -14.69 20.91 13.84
C ALA A 121 -15.12 22.07 14.74
N ALA A 122 -15.99 22.93 14.21
CA ALA A 122 -16.56 24.07 14.92
C ALA A 122 -15.50 24.98 15.58
N GLY A 123 -14.46 25.35 14.81
CA GLY A 123 -13.38 26.21 15.30
C GLY A 123 -12.58 25.55 16.42
N ASP A 124 -12.19 24.29 16.22
CA ASP A 124 -11.43 23.45 17.17
C ASP A 124 -12.13 23.04 18.47
N THR A 125 -13.41 23.39 18.66
CA THR A 125 -14.16 23.06 19.88
C THR A 125 -14.64 21.61 19.96
N VAL A 126 -14.84 20.96 18.80
CA VAL A 126 -15.31 19.58 18.73
C VAL A 126 -14.22 18.69 18.15
N LEU A 127 -13.77 17.70 18.92
CA LEU A 127 -12.90 16.63 18.45
C LEU A 127 -13.74 15.42 18.07
N VAL A 128 -13.54 14.93 16.85
CA VAL A 128 -14.17 13.75 16.28
C VAL A 128 -13.08 12.76 15.89
N PRO A 129 -12.62 11.91 16.81
CA PRO A 129 -11.66 10.87 16.47
C PRO A 129 -12.31 9.83 15.55
N VAL A 130 -11.62 9.48 14.46
CA VAL A 130 -12.11 8.50 13.49
C VAL A 130 -11.07 7.41 13.30
N ALA A 131 -11.44 6.18 13.67
CA ALA A 131 -10.66 5.00 13.37
C ALA A 131 -10.78 4.64 11.89
N VAL A 132 -9.65 4.27 11.29
CA VAL A 132 -9.63 3.51 10.04
C VAL A 132 -9.61 2.03 10.41
N THR A 133 -10.58 1.28 9.91
CA THR A 133 -10.77 -0.15 10.20
C THR A 133 -10.75 -0.96 8.92
N GLU A 134 -10.53 -2.27 9.01
CA GLU A 134 -10.53 -3.16 7.83
C GLU A 134 -9.56 -2.69 6.73
N LEU A 135 -8.44 -2.05 7.10
CA LEU A 135 -7.47 -1.56 6.13
C LEU A 135 -6.78 -2.74 5.44
N GLN A 136 -6.86 -2.77 4.13
CA GLN A 136 -6.19 -3.73 3.26
C GLN A 136 -5.43 -2.96 2.20
N VAL A 137 -4.20 -3.39 1.92
CA VAL A 137 -3.34 -2.76 0.92
C VAL A 137 -2.77 -3.83 0.01
N SER A 138 -2.89 -3.63 -1.30
CA SER A 138 -2.22 -4.44 -2.31
C SER A 138 -1.49 -3.54 -3.30
N GLY A 139 -0.36 -4.00 -3.82
CA GLY A 139 0.38 -3.21 -4.80
C GLY A 139 1.67 -3.88 -5.24
N THR A 140 2.38 -3.21 -6.14
CA THR A 140 3.68 -3.67 -6.62
C THR A 140 4.75 -2.66 -6.25
N VAL A 141 5.71 -3.07 -5.42
CA VAL A 141 6.90 -2.29 -5.06
C VAL A 141 8.00 -2.60 -6.06
N ARG A 142 8.55 -1.56 -6.69
CA ARG A 142 9.69 -1.68 -7.61
C ARG A 142 10.98 -1.29 -6.93
N LEU A 143 11.98 -2.15 -7.03
CA LEU A 143 13.36 -1.89 -6.65
C LEU A 143 14.20 -1.74 -7.90
N ILE A 144 14.98 -0.67 -8.01
CA ILE A 144 15.91 -0.45 -9.13
C ILE A 144 17.32 -0.29 -8.58
N PHE A 145 18.21 -1.18 -8.99
CA PHE A 145 19.64 -1.16 -8.65
C PHE A 145 20.41 -0.50 -9.79
N LYS A 146 20.86 0.74 -9.59
CA LYS A 146 21.59 1.49 -10.63
C LYS A 146 22.53 2.56 -10.07
N PRO A 147 23.60 2.94 -10.80
CA PRO A 147 24.17 2.17 -11.92
C PRO A 147 24.79 0.87 -11.39
N LEU A 148 24.83 -0.18 -12.21
CA LEU A 148 25.62 -1.37 -11.92
C LEU A 148 27.12 -1.05 -12.02
N LEU A 149 27.89 -1.55 -11.07
CA LEU A 149 29.33 -1.27 -10.94
C LEU A 149 30.13 -2.58 -10.84
N PRO A 150 31.34 -2.65 -11.41
CA PRO A 150 32.22 -3.82 -11.29
C PRO A 150 32.97 -3.85 -9.94
N VAL A 151 32.42 -3.25 -8.89
CA VAL A 151 32.97 -3.21 -7.53
C VAL A 151 31.85 -3.43 -6.53
N PHE A 152 32.11 -4.16 -5.44
CA PHE A 152 31.09 -4.42 -4.41
C PHE A 152 30.56 -3.10 -3.81
N PRO A 153 29.24 -2.97 -3.57
CA PRO A 153 28.21 -4.02 -3.58
C PRO A 153 27.56 -4.29 -4.95
N LEU A 154 28.20 -3.88 -6.06
CA LEU A 154 27.82 -4.08 -7.46
C LEU A 154 26.79 -3.10 -8.03
N PHE A 155 26.35 -2.13 -7.23
CA PHE A 155 25.50 -1.02 -7.67
C PHE A 155 25.80 0.26 -6.89
N GLY A 156 25.49 1.42 -7.48
CA GLY A 156 25.69 2.73 -6.85
C GLY A 156 24.57 3.16 -5.92
N ALA A 157 23.31 2.83 -6.25
CA ALA A 157 22.13 3.17 -5.48
C ALA A 157 21.01 2.12 -5.63
N ILE A 158 20.07 2.16 -4.69
CA ILE A 158 18.77 1.48 -4.78
C ILE A 158 17.71 2.57 -4.82
N GLU A 159 16.88 2.56 -5.84
CA GLU A 159 15.65 3.34 -5.89
C GLU A 159 14.48 2.43 -5.56
N ILE A 160 13.55 2.94 -4.76
CA ILE A 160 12.35 2.22 -4.32
C ILE A 160 11.14 3.05 -4.71
N SER A 161 10.19 2.45 -5.42
CA SER A 161 8.96 3.11 -5.86
C SER A 161 7.78 2.14 -5.91
N LEU A 162 6.58 2.66 -6.16
CA LEU A 162 5.41 1.86 -6.50
C LEU A 162 5.30 1.81 -8.03
N ALA A 163 5.13 0.60 -8.59
CA ALA A 163 5.03 0.43 -10.04
C ALA A 163 3.70 0.98 -10.60
N SER A 164 2.67 1.05 -9.77
CA SER A 164 1.36 1.64 -10.07
C SER A 164 0.73 2.19 -8.79
N LYS A 165 -0.41 2.90 -8.91
CA LYS A 165 -1.23 3.26 -7.74
C LYS A 165 -1.58 1.95 -6.99
N PRO A 166 -1.31 1.85 -5.68
CA PRO A 166 -1.69 0.68 -4.89
C PRO A 166 -3.21 0.67 -4.69
N GLU A 167 -3.78 -0.52 -4.50
CA GLU A 167 -5.16 -0.65 -4.08
C GLU A 167 -5.19 -0.57 -2.55
N VAL A 168 -6.04 0.32 -2.03
CA VAL A 168 -6.22 0.54 -0.60
C VAL A 168 -7.71 0.48 -0.32
N ASP A 169 -8.14 -0.52 0.45
CA ASP A 169 -9.53 -0.64 0.92
C ASP A 169 -9.58 -0.44 2.43
N PHE A 170 -10.61 0.24 2.91
CA PHE A 170 -10.80 0.53 4.32
C PHE A 170 -12.23 0.96 4.63
N ASP A 171 -12.59 0.79 5.90
CA ASP A 171 -13.77 1.37 6.51
C ASP A 171 -13.41 2.44 7.55
N LEU A 172 -14.41 3.24 7.90
CA LEU A 172 -14.27 4.32 8.87
C LEU A 172 -15.25 4.15 10.01
N ARG A 173 -14.75 4.29 11.23
CA ARG A 173 -15.56 4.23 12.45
C ARG A 173 -15.27 5.41 13.36
N VAL A 174 -16.31 6.15 13.73
CA VAL A 174 -16.20 7.22 14.72
C VAL A 174 -15.99 6.63 16.12
N ILE A 175 -15.04 7.19 16.88
CA ILE A 175 -14.74 6.77 18.25
C ILE A 175 -15.18 7.83 19.25
N GLY A 176 -15.95 7.44 20.26
CA GLY A 176 -16.10 8.16 21.54
C GLY A 176 -16.86 9.49 21.53
N SER A 177 -16.93 10.19 20.40
CA SER A 177 -17.65 11.46 20.26
C SER A 177 -18.98 11.26 19.55
N ASP A 178 -20.01 11.99 20.01
CA ASP A 178 -21.29 12.04 19.32
C ASP A 178 -21.15 12.89 18.05
N ILE A 179 -20.77 12.27 16.92
CA ILE A 179 -20.58 12.95 15.63
C ILE A 179 -21.85 13.70 15.16
N THR A 180 -22.99 13.37 15.77
CA THR A 180 -24.26 14.09 15.60
C THR A 180 -24.20 15.55 16.04
N LEU A 181 -23.23 15.93 16.87
CA LEU A 181 -22.97 17.33 17.28
C LEU A 181 -22.49 18.21 16.12
N VAL A 182 -22.02 17.61 15.02
CA VAL A 182 -21.61 18.32 13.80
C VAL A 182 -22.39 17.76 12.61
N PRO A 183 -23.57 18.33 12.31
CA PRO A 183 -24.41 17.86 11.21
C PRO A 183 -23.65 17.84 9.88
N GLY A 184 -23.63 16.68 9.21
CA GLY A 184 -22.95 16.51 7.93
C GLY A 184 -21.46 16.14 8.01
N ALA A 185 -20.85 16.10 9.20
CA ALA A 185 -19.43 15.71 9.35
C ALA A 185 -19.16 14.27 8.91
N ALA A 186 -19.98 13.31 9.33
CA ALA A 186 -19.80 11.90 8.99
C ALA A 186 -19.80 11.62 7.47
N PRO A 187 -20.81 12.06 6.69
CA PRO A 187 -20.79 11.87 5.25
C PRO A 187 -19.69 12.67 4.55
N ALA A 188 -19.42 13.91 4.99
CA ALA A 188 -18.36 14.73 4.39
C ALA A 188 -16.97 14.09 4.56
N LEU A 189 -16.65 13.56 5.74
CA LEU A 189 -15.38 12.88 5.98
C LEU A 189 -15.26 11.60 5.17
N ARG A 190 -16.34 10.81 5.09
CA ARG A 190 -16.35 9.56 4.32
C ARG A 190 -16.12 9.81 2.84
N THR A 191 -16.77 10.81 2.25
CA THR A 191 -16.57 11.18 0.85
C THR A 191 -15.14 11.69 0.64
N PHE A 192 -14.69 12.62 1.48
CA PHE A 192 -13.36 13.21 1.39
C PHE A 192 -12.23 12.18 1.42
N LEU A 193 -12.23 11.26 2.39
CA LEU A 193 -11.17 10.26 2.51
C LEU A 193 -11.17 9.25 1.36
N LYS A 194 -12.33 8.96 0.77
CA LYS A 194 -12.43 8.10 -0.42
C LYS A 194 -11.96 8.78 -1.70
N ASP A 195 -12.05 10.10 -1.78
CA ASP A 195 -11.63 10.85 -2.98
C ASP A 195 -10.11 11.10 -3.00
N ILE A 196 -9.46 11.13 -1.84
CA ILE A 196 -8.02 11.44 -1.71
C ILE A 196 -7.13 10.19 -1.71
N LEU A 197 -7.61 9.06 -1.17
CA LEU A 197 -6.87 7.80 -1.09
C LEU A 197 -7.14 6.94 -2.33
#